data_AF-A0A661HY63-F1
#
_entry.id   AF-A0A661HY63-F1
#
_cell.length_a   1.000
_cell.length_b   1.000
_cell.length_c   1.000
_cell.angle_alpha   90.00
_cell.angle_beta   90.00
_cell.angle_gamma   90.00
#
_symmetry.space_group_name_H-M   'P 1'
#
loop_
_entity.id
_entity.type
_entity.pdbx_description
1 polymer ?
#
loop_
_entity_poly.entity_id
_entity_poly.type
_entity_poly.pdbx_seq_one_letter_code
_entity_poly.pdbx_strand_id
1 'polypeptide(L)'
;LFANFKKVLHLPQFDGYHHYPVDIHSIKSVKALENIQESFIANLYDELSEDEKVALKVVTLFHDTGKGRKQDHSEVGAKLILPFLKHLKISNKLTERSITLIKNHILMSNVAFKENIHNEKTLYKFMSKIGDAKNLKLLYILTYADINSVGGDTFNSFNSKLLLDLYRSALEIAENSDRITDAKKRLIIEKRVQKNIDFQLLTRVQQKKILSIESNLFFFKHSIDEIIDIAKTTREIKEYDFTLKNRNSLTIEIYRKIPINIGYLLSTLSHLNVVNMEIFTLFDGVKYFRIDFIKNVEGNELVEIQDIIDSSFDMDKEVVLNSVEIHKNEINLDCEHSLTHAELTVHTKNQKGLLSYIMDCFENLNINIVTAKIHSSKYKARDSFLIEKQNNICDNVDKIFKLLTKGK
;
A
#
# COMPACT_ATOMS: atom_id res chain seq x y z
N LEU A 1 -29.30 24.48 -10.05
CA LEU A 1 -28.45 23.33 -10.43
C LEU A 1 -27.87 22.56 -9.24
N PHE A 2 -27.30 23.23 -8.23
CA PHE A 2 -26.53 22.59 -7.15
C PHE A 2 -27.26 22.45 -5.81
N ALA A 3 -28.57 22.20 -5.79
CA ALA A 3 -29.33 22.09 -4.54
C ALA A 3 -28.76 21.03 -3.58
N ASN A 4 -28.15 19.98 -4.13
CA ASN A 4 -27.51 18.89 -3.37
C ASN A 4 -26.28 19.34 -2.57
N PHE A 5 -25.62 20.44 -2.99
CA PHE A 5 -24.45 20.99 -2.31
C PHE A 5 -24.79 21.79 -1.06
N LYS A 6 -26.04 22.25 -0.90
CA LYS A 6 -26.45 23.07 0.25
C LYS A 6 -26.15 22.41 1.60
N LYS A 7 -26.20 21.08 1.65
CA LYS A 7 -25.93 20.27 2.86
C LYS A 7 -24.45 20.11 3.19
N VAL A 8 -23.57 20.26 2.20
CA VAL A 8 -22.11 20.09 2.34
C VAL A 8 -21.36 21.43 2.31
N LEU A 9 -22.08 22.53 2.10
CA LEU A 9 -21.53 23.88 2.18
C LEU A 9 -20.95 24.13 3.58
N HIS A 10 -19.68 24.51 3.64
CA HIS A 10 -18.90 24.71 4.87
C HIS A 10 -18.86 23.50 5.83
N LEU A 11 -19.19 22.29 5.35
CA LEU A 11 -19.19 21.10 6.19
C LEU A 11 -17.74 20.65 6.47
N PRO A 12 -17.26 20.65 7.74
CA PRO A 12 -15.93 20.16 8.06
C PRO A 12 -15.82 18.65 7.85
N GLN A 13 -14.63 18.20 7.47
CA GLN A 13 -14.32 16.79 7.31
C GLN A 13 -13.55 16.28 8.53
N PHE A 14 -14.21 15.49 9.38
CA PHE A 14 -13.61 14.96 10.62
C PHE A 14 -12.88 13.62 10.42
N ASP A 15 -12.21 13.43 9.29
CA ASP A 15 -11.42 12.20 9.03
C ASP A 15 -9.92 12.37 9.27
N GLY A 16 -9.47 13.60 9.56
CA GLY A 16 -8.10 13.90 9.97
C GLY A 16 -7.10 14.07 8.82
N TYR A 17 -7.56 14.02 7.55
CA TYR A 17 -6.72 14.23 6.37
C TYR A 17 -7.07 15.51 5.62
N HIS A 18 -8.35 15.88 5.56
CA HIS A 18 -8.82 17.01 4.77
C HIS A 18 -8.55 18.37 5.42
N HIS A 19 -7.82 19.23 4.70
CA HIS A 19 -7.60 20.63 5.08
C HIS A 19 -8.80 21.53 4.79
N TYR A 20 -9.68 21.11 3.88
CA TYR A 20 -10.79 21.92 3.38
C TYR A 20 -12.15 21.34 3.77
N PRO A 21 -13.17 22.20 3.99
CA PRO A 21 -14.56 21.76 4.04
C PRO A 21 -14.98 21.06 2.73
N VAL A 22 -16.01 20.21 2.80
CA VAL A 22 -16.39 19.30 1.71
C VAL A 22 -16.64 20.01 0.38
N ASP A 23 -17.33 21.15 0.40
CA ASP A 23 -17.60 21.97 -0.78
C ASP A 23 -16.32 22.47 -1.47
N ILE A 24 -15.40 23.06 -0.70
CA ILE A 24 -14.11 23.54 -1.21
C ILE A 24 -13.24 22.37 -1.68
N HIS A 25 -13.25 21.27 -0.93
CA HIS A 25 -12.57 20.03 -1.33
C HIS A 25 -13.04 19.57 -2.71
N SER A 26 -14.35 19.43 -2.93
CA SER A 26 -14.89 19.02 -4.23
C SER A 26 -14.44 19.92 -5.40
N ILE A 27 -14.38 21.24 -5.20
CA ILE A 27 -13.89 22.18 -6.21
C ILE A 27 -12.38 21.99 -6.44
N LYS A 28 -11.60 21.80 -5.37
CA LYS A 28 -10.17 21.51 -5.46
C LYS A 28 -9.91 20.18 -6.16
N SER A 29 -10.75 19.16 -5.97
CA SER A 29 -10.67 17.88 -6.66
C SER A 29 -10.88 18.04 -8.17
N VAL A 30 -11.86 18.85 -8.59
CA VAL A 30 -12.03 19.18 -10.01
C VAL A 30 -10.82 19.92 -10.55
N LYS A 31 -10.27 20.89 -9.80
CA LYS A 31 -9.04 21.58 -10.20
C LYS A 31 -7.86 20.60 -10.35
N ALA A 32 -7.70 19.66 -9.42
CA ALA A 32 -6.64 18.65 -9.49
C ALA A 32 -6.81 17.73 -10.71
N LEU A 33 -8.06 17.34 -11.02
CA LEU A 33 -8.40 16.58 -12.22
C LEU A 33 -8.06 17.33 -13.52
N GLU A 34 -8.23 18.65 -13.55
CA GLU A 34 -7.91 19.48 -14.73
C GLU A 34 -6.42 19.82 -14.84
N ASN A 35 -5.62 19.56 -13.80
CA ASN A 35 -4.20 19.92 -13.74
C ASN A 35 -3.33 18.71 -13.31
N ILE A 36 -3.57 17.55 -13.91
CA ILE A 36 -2.85 16.30 -13.60
C ILE A 36 -1.36 16.48 -13.88
N GLN A 37 -0.53 16.26 -12.86
CA GLN A 37 0.93 16.36 -12.98
C GLN A 37 1.60 14.99 -13.22
N GLU A 38 0.94 13.90 -12.82
CA GLU A 38 1.44 12.53 -13.00
C GLU A 38 1.28 12.07 -14.44
N SER A 39 2.39 11.93 -15.18
CA SER A 39 2.36 11.67 -16.62
C SER A 39 1.57 10.41 -17.01
N PHE A 40 1.65 9.35 -16.21
CA PHE A 40 0.87 8.13 -16.47
C PHE A 40 -0.64 8.39 -16.37
N ILE A 41 -1.08 9.17 -15.39
CA ILE A 41 -2.50 9.47 -15.16
C ILE A 41 -2.99 10.49 -16.20
N ALA A 42 -2.15 11.46 -16.56
CA ALA A 42 -2.44 12.41 -17.63
C ALA A 42 -2.72 11.68 -18.95
N ASN A 43 -1.87 10.72 -19.33
CA ASN A 43 -2.08 9.89 -20.52
C ASN A 43 -3.42 9.12 -20.45
N LEU A 44 -3.76 8.53 -19.31
CA LEU A 44 -5.06 7.84 -19.14
C LEU A 44 -6.25 8.77 -19.28
N TYR A 45 -6.14 10.02 -18.83
CA TYR A 45 -7.18 11.04 -18.93
C TYR A 45 -7.32 11.56 -20.37
N ASP A 46 -6.21 11.73 -21.09
CA ASP A 46 -6.20 12.20 -22.47
C ASP A 46 -6.83 11.20 -23.45
N GLU A 47 -6.76 9.90 -23.13
CA GLU A 47 -7.45 8.82 -23.86
C GLU A 47 -8.98 8.83 -23.70
N LEU A 48 -9.54 9.60 -22.77
CA LEU A 48 -10.98 9.67 -22.55
C LEU A 48 -11.68 10.49 -23.65
N SER A 49 -12.90 10.08 -24.01
CA SER A 49 -13.75 10.92 -24.85
C SER A 49 -14.19 12.18 -24.11
N GLU A 50 -14.63 13.20 -24.84
CA GLU A 50 -15.12 14.44 -24.21
C GLU A 50 -16.32 14.19 -23.28
N ASP A 51 -17.24 13.29 -23.67
CA ASP A 51 -18.37 12.89 -22.81
C ASP A 51 -17.89 12.21 -21.51
N GLU A 52 -16.84 11.39 -21.59
CA GLU A 52 -16.24 10.73 -20.42
C GLU A 52 -15.53 11.74 -19.52
N LYS A 53 -14.81 12.71 -20.07
CA LYS A 53 -14.17 13.80 -19.32
C LYS A 53 -15.23 14.65 -18.60
N VAL A 54 -16.32 15.01 -19.28
CA VAL A 54 -17.43 15.76 -18.68
C VAL A 54 -18.06 14.94 -17.55
N ALA A 55 -18.39 13.67 -17.79
CA ALA A 55 -18.96 12.80 -16.76
C ALA A 55 -18.03 12.66 -15.54
N LEU A 56 -16.72 12.49 -15.77
CA LEU A 56 -15.73 12.37 -14.70
C LEU A 56 -15.60 13.67 -13.89
N LYS A 57 -15.58 14.84 -14.52
CA LYS A 57 -15.60 16.14 -13.81
C LYS A 57 -16.83 16.28 -12.91
N VAL A 58 -17.99 15.84 -13.40
CA VAL A 58 -19.24 15.85 -12.61
C VAL A 58 -19.15 14.87 -11.44
N VAL A 59 -18.64 13.65 -11.67
CA VAL A 59 -18.42 12.66 -10.61
C VAL A 59 -17.46 13.21 -9.55
N THR A 60 -16.33 13.79 -9.96
CA THR A 60 -15.35 14.40 -9.07
C THR A 60 -15.94 15.55 -8.28
N LEU A 61 -16.81 16.36 -8.88
CA LEU A 61 -17.53 17.39 -8.14
C LEU A 61 -18.46 16.75 -7.10
N PHE A 62 -19.18 15.68 -7.45
CA PHE A 62 -20.25 15.12 -6.61
C PHE A 62 -19.82 14.03 -5.62
N HIS A 63 -18.58 13.53 -5.67
CA HIS A 63 -18.15 12.30 -4.97
C HIS A 63 -18.53 12.29 -3.47
N ASP A 64 -18.36 13.43 -2.81
CA ASP A 64 -18.59 13.59 -1.37
C ASP A 64 -19.93 14.25 -1.00
N THR A 65 -20.79 14.54 -1.96
CA THR A 65 -22.03 15.29 -1.74
C THR A 65 -23.01 14.60 -0.78
N GLY A 66 -22.84 13.31 -0.51
CA GLY A 66 -23.61 12.56 0.48
C GLY A 66 -23.21 12.80 1.93
N LYS A 67 -22.05 13.41 2.22
CA LYS A 67 -21.57 13.68 3.58
C LYS A 67 -22.58 14.55 4.38
N GLY A 68 -22.51 14.47 5.72
CA GLY A 68 -23.42 15.19 6.63
C GLY A 68 -24.85 14.63 6.68
N ARG A 69 -25.03 13.36 6.30
CA ARG A 69 -26.32 12.64 6.32
C ARG A 69 -26.20 11.34 7.11
N LYS A 70 -27.34 10.76 7.51
CA LYS A 70 -27.39 9.56 8.39
C LYS A 70 -26.98 8.25 7.70
N GLN A 71 -27.18 8.16 6.39
CA GLN A 71 -26.82 6.98 5.59
C GLN A 71 -25.39 7.10 5.07
N ASP A 72 -24.84 5.99 4.57
CA ASP A 72 -23.53 5.99 3.92
C ASP A 72 -23.46 7.07 2.81
N HIS A 73 -22.40 7.88 2.85
CA HIS A 73 -22.26 9.05 2.00
C HIS A 73 -22.11 8.69 0.52
N SER A 74 -21.43 7.58 0.20
CA SER A 74 -21.24 7.12 -1.17
C SER A 74 -22.57 6.66 -1.78
N GLU A 75 -23.37 5.91 -1.01
CA GLU A 75 -24.71 5.49 -1.41
C GLU A 75 -25.67 6.67 -1.60
N VAL A 76 -25.59 7.69 -0.75
CA VAL A 76 -26.40 8.89 -0.90
C VAL A 76 -25.93 9.73 -2.08
N GLY A 77 -24.62 9.95 -2.23
CA GLY A 77 -24.04 10.71 -3.36
C GLY A 77 -24.45 10.12 -4.71
N ALA A 78 -24.45 8.79 -4.81
CA ALA A 78 -24.88 8.06 -6.00
C ALA A 78 -26.34 8.33 -6.39
N LYS A 79 -27.22 8.61 -5.43
CA LYS A 79 -28.61 9.03 -5.70
C LYS A 79 -28.69 10.51 -6.05
N LEU A 80 -27.86 11.35 -5.43
CA LEU A 80 -27.88 12.80 -5.61
C LEU A 80 -27.33 13.25 -6.98
N ILE A 81 -26.40 12.50 -7.58
CA ILE A 81 -25.85 12.85 -8.88
C ILE A 81 -26.87 12.65 -10.04
N LEU A 82 -27.82 11.73 -9.90
CA LEU A 82 -28.75 11.31 -10.96
C LEU A 82 -29.51 12.46 -11.65
N PRO A 83 -30.17 13.38 -10.92
CA PRO A 83 -30.89 14.48 -11.57
C PRO A 83 -29.96 15.40 -12.37
N PHE A 84 -28.71 15.55 -11.92
CA PHE A 84 -27.72 16.40 -12.56
C PHE A 84 -27.21 15.80 -13.87
N LEU A 85 -26.90 14.51 -13.89
CA LEU A 85 -26.49 13.79 -15.11
C LEU A 85 -27.61 13.79 -16.17
N LYS A 86 -28.87 13.60 -15.74
CA LYS A 86 -30.04 13.70 -16.62
C LYS A 86 -30.19 15.09 -17.21
N HIS A 87 -30.00 16.13 -16.40
CA HIS A 87 -30.05 17.52 -16.88
C HIS A 87 -28.98 17.81 -17.94
N LEU A 88 -27.76 17.27 -17.75
CA LEU A 88 -26.66 17.36 -18.71
C LEU A 88 -26.80 16.41 -19.91
N LYS A 89 -27.88 15.63 -20.00
CA LYS A 89 -28.13 14.65 -21.07
C LYS A 89 -27.01 13.62 -21.23
N ILE A 90 -26.34 13.27 -20.13
CA ILE A 90 -25.32 12.21 -20.12
C ILE A 90 -26.00 10.87 -20.44
N SER A 91 -25.36 10.07 -21.30
CA SER A 91 -25.91 8.77 -21.72
C SER A 91 -26.18 7.84 -20.54
N ASN A 92 -27.12 6.90 -20.69
CA ASN A 92 -27.45 5.94 -19.63
C ASN A 92 -26.22 5.12 -19.21
N LYS A 93 -25.40 4.70 -20.17
CA LYS A 93 -24.16 3.96 -19.91
C LYS A 93 -23.19 4.76 -19.05
N LEU A 94 -22.94 6.03 -19.39
CA LEU A 94 -22.07 6.90 -18.57
C LEU A 94 -22.70 7.23 -17.23
N THR A 95 -24.03 7.35 -17.17
CA THR A 95 -24.77 7.57 -15.92
C THR A 95 -24.56 6.40 -14.95
N GLU A 96 -24.67 5.16 -15.41
CA GLU A 96 -24.40 3.96 -14.60
C GLU A 96 -22.95 3.92 -14.13
N ARG A 97 -21.99 4.25 -15.00
CA ARG A 97 -20.57 4.36 -14.60
C ARG A 97 -20.37 5.42 -13.53
N SER A 98 -20.93 6.62 -13.70
CA SER A 98 -20.84 7.70 -12.72
C SER A 98 -21.39 7.31 -11.35
N ILE A 99 -22.50 6.57 -11.32
CA ILE A 99 -23.07 6.01 -10.08
C ILE A 99 -22.09 5.02 -9.44
N THR A 100 -21.54 4.08 -10.21
CA THR A 100 -20.56 3.11 -9.72
C THR A 100 -19.31 3.79 -9.16
N LEU A 101 -18.81 4.83 -9.83
CA LEU A 101 -17.66 5.60 -9.39
C LEU A 101 -17.94 6.30 -8.06
N ILE A 102 -19.06 7.00 -7.90
CA ILE A 102 -19.39 7.65 -6.62
C ILE A 102 -19.58 6.62 -5.50
N LYS A 103 -20.27 5.50 -5.76
CA LYS A 103 -20.44 4.45 -4.75
C LYS A 103 -19.12 3.89 -4.22
N ASN A 104 -18.10 3.85 -5.07
CA ASN A 104 -16.82 3.22 -4.79
C ASN A 104 -15.64 4.20 -4.75
N HIS A 105 -15.87 5.51 -4.63
CA HIS A 105 -14.80 6.51 -4.82
C HIS A 105 -13.64 6.35 -3.80
N ILE A 106 -13.94 5.92 -2.57
CA ILE A 106 -12.91 5.61 -1.56
C ILE A 106 -12.31 4.19 -1.68
N LEU A 107 -12.83 3.34 -2.57
CA LEU A 107 -12.48 1.92 -2.58
C LEU A 107 -11.02 1.71 -2.98
N MET A 108 -10.55 2.42 -4.02
CA MET A 108 -9.22 2.20 -4.57
C MET A 108 -8.12 2.59 -3.58
N SER A 109 -8.23 3.75 -2.92
CA SER A 109 -7.29 4.17 -1.88
C SER A 109 -7.33 3.23 -0.66
N ASN A 110 -8.51 2.78 -0.26
CA ASN A 110 -8.63 1.80 0.82
C ASN A 110 -7.92 0.47 0.51
N VAL A 111 -8.13 -0.08 -0.69
CA VAL A 111 -7.51 -1.36 -1.08
C VAL A 111 -6.00 -1.20 -1.26
N ALA A 112 -5.55 -0.16 -1.99
CA ALA A 112 -4.14 0.06 -2.26
C ALA A 112 -3.31 0.22 -0.98
N PHE A 113 -3.83 0.97 -0.01
CA PHE A 113 -3.09 1.37 1.18
C PHE A 113 -3.22 0.40 2.35
N LYS A 114 -4.24 -0.48 2.37
CA LYS A 114 -4.55 -1.31 3.56
C LYS A 114 -4.64 -2.80 3.29
N GLU A 115 -4.91 -3.22 2.06
CA GLU A 115 -5.10 -4.63 1.75
C GLU A 115 -3.88 -5.21 1.02
N ASN A 116 -3.70 -6.53 1.07
CA ASN A 116 -2.70 -7.21 0.28
C ASN A 116 -3.14 -7.30 -1.20
N ILE A 117 -2.69 -6.36 -2.04
CA ILE A 117 -3.00 -6.29 -3.47
C ILE A 117 -2.34 -7.41 -4.30
N HIS A 118 -1.47 -8.22 -3.72
CA HIS A 118 -0.92 -9.40 -4.41
C HIS A 118 -1.78 -10.65 -4.21
N ASN A 119 -2.74 -10.61 -3.29
CA ASN A 119 -3.71 -11.67 -3.10
C ASN A 119 -4.82 -11.55 -4.17
N GLU A 120 -4.97 -12.59 -5.00
CA GLU A 120 -5.99 -12.62 -6.05
C GLU A 120 -7.40 -12.43 -5.51
N LYS A 121 -7.73 -12.98 -4.33
CA LYS A 121 -9.05 -12.81 -3.70
C LYS A 121 -9.34 -11.33 -3.44
N THR A 122 -8.35 -10.58 -3.00
CA THR A 122 -8.43 -9.13 -2.81
C THR A 122 -8.72 -8.44 -4.14
N LEU A 123 -7.96 -8.76 -5.19
CA LEU A 123 -8.13 -8.15 -6.51
C LEU A 123 -9.47 -8.51 -7.16
N TYR A 124 -9.92 -9.76 -7.07
CA TYR A 124 -11.24 -10.19 -7.56
C TYR A 124 -12.38 -9.51 -6.81
N LYS A 125 -12.28 -9.40 -5.47
CA LYS A 125 -13.26 -8.67 -4.66
C LYS A 125 -13.29 -7.20 -5.04
N PHE A 126 -12.13 -6.58 -5.24
CA PHE A 126 -12.02 -5.20 -5.73
C PHE A 126 -12.68 -5.05 -7.11
N MET A 127 -12.26 -5.84 -8.10
CA MET A 127 -12.80 -5.78 -9.46
C MET A 127 -14.29 -6.11 -9.55
N SER A 128 -14.81 -7.01 -8.70
CA SER A 128 -16.25 -7.33 -8.66
C SER A 128 -17.12 -6.12 -8.32
N LYS A 129 -16.59 -5.15 -7.55
CA LYS A 129 -17.30 -3.90 -7.23
C LYS A 129 -17.16 -2.85 -8.33
N ILE A 130 -16.04 -2.87 -9.06
CA ILE A 130 -15.72 -1.90 -10.12
C ILE A 130 -16.38 -2.31 -11.45
N GLY A 131 -16.56 -3.60 -11.69
CA GLY A 131 -17.22 -4.18 -12.85
C GLY A 131 -16.28 -4.41 -14.03
N ASP A 132 -15.68 -3.34 -14.58
CA ASP A 132 -14.88 -3.44 -15.80
C ASP A 132 -13.64 -2.53 -15.82
N ALA A 133 -12.73 -2.79 -16.77
CA ALA A 133 -11.47 -2.05 -16.95
C ALA A 133 -11.67 -0.54 -17.20
N LYS A 134 -12.79 -0.13 -17.82
CA LYS A 134 -13.07 1.28 -18.06
C LYS A 134 -13.46 2.00 -16.76
N ASN A 135 -14.25 1.36 -15.90
CA ASN A 135 -14.52 1.88 -14.55
C ASN A 135 -13.25 1.91 -13.70
N LEU A 136 -12.38 0.91 -13.82
CA LEU A 136 -11.08 0.90 -13.14
C LEU A 136 -10.23 2.12 -13.53
N LYS A 137 -10.12 2.41 -14.84
CA LYS A 137 -9.41 3.59 -15.36
C LYS A 137 -9.98 4.90 -14.79
N LEU A 138 -11.31 5.07 -14.87
CA LEU A 138 -11.97 6.29 -14.38
C LEU A 138 -11.84 6.43 -12.86
N LEU A 139 -11.93 5.34 -12.11
CA LEU A 139 -11.76 5.36 -10.65
C LEU A 139 -10.32 5.73 -10.26
N TYR A 140 -9.32 5.27 -11.01
CA TYR A 140 -7.93 5.64 -10.73
C TYR A 140 -7.70 7.14 -10.88
N ILE A 141 -8.19 7.72 -11.99
CA ILE A 141 -8.09 9.17 -12.23
C ILE A 141 -8.88 9.95 -11.15
N LEU A 142 -10.08 9.50 -10.78
CA LEU A 142 -10.87 10.09 -9.70
C LEU A 142 -10.12 10.06 -8.35
N THR A 143 -9.53 8.92 -8.02
CA THR A 143 -8.79 8.72 -6.76
C THR A 143 -7.57 9.63 -6.68
N TYR A 144 -6.84 9.79 -7.78
CA TYR A 144 -5.76 10.77 -7.88
C TYR A 144 -6.25 12.19 -7.60
N ALA A 145 -7.31 12.61 -8.28
CA ALA A 145 -7.84 13.96 -8.14
C ALA A 145 -8.31 14.24 -6.70
N ASP A 146 -8.97 13.27 -6.07
CA ASP A 146 -9.44 13.34 -4.69
C ASP A 146 -8.26 13.50 -3.71
N ILE A 147 -7.30 12.56 -3.71
CA ILE A 147 -6.16 12.58 -2.78
C ILE A 147 -5.27 13.82 -3.02
N ASN A 148 -5.00 14.18 -4.27
CA ASN A 148 -4.17 15.34 -4.60
C ASN A 148 -4.83 16.67 -4.17
N SER A 149 -6.15 16.72 -4.09
CA SER A 149 -6.90 17.91 -3.71
C SER A 149 -6.98 18.19 -2.21
N VAL A 150 -6.68 17.18 -1.39
CA VAL A 150 -6.55 17.30 0.07
C VAL A 150 -5.48 18.34 0.45
N GLY A 151 -4.41 18.43 -0.36
CA GLY A 151 -3.24 19.27 -0.11
C GLY A 151 -2.20 18.64 0.83
N GLY A 152 -1.07 19.34 1.01
CA GLY A 152 0.12 18.83 1.71
C GLY A 152 0.81 17.67 0.96
N ASP A 153 1.66 16.91 1.64
CA ASP A 153 2.36 15.74 1.10
C ASP A 153 1.48 14.46 1.04
N THR A 154 0.15 14.62 0.92
CA THR A 154 -0.82 13.50 1.00
C THR A 154 -0.75 12.60 -0.25
N PHE A 155 -0.71 13.21 -1.44
CA PHE A 155 -0.33 12.50 -2.66
C PHE A 155 1.18 12.64 -2.83
N ASN A 156 1.90 11.55 -2.58
CA ASN A 156 3.36 11.48 -2.65
C ASN A 156 3.80 10.28 -3.48
N SER A 157 5.11 10.16 -3.70
CA SER A 157 5.73 9.08 -4.48
C SER A 157 5.31 7.68 -4.02
N PHE A 158 5.16 7.48 -2.70
CA PHE A 158 4.76 6.22 -2.11
C PHE A 158 3.29 5.87 -2.39
N ASN A 159 2.35 6.75 -2.06
CA ASN A 159 0.92 6.52 -2.31
C ASN A 159 0.63 6.43 -3.81
N SER A 160 1.34 7.19 -4.64
CA SER A 160 1.28 7.09 -6.11
C SER A 160 1.68 5.68 -6.59
N LYS A 161 2.80 5.15 -6.09
CA LYS A 161 3.26 3.79 -6.40
C LYS A 161 2.21 2.73 -6.02
N LEU A 162 1.68 2.78 -4.79
CA LEU A 162 0.68 1.80 -4.33
C LEU A 162 -0.60 1.80 -5.18
N LEU A 163 -1.08 2.99 -5.59
CA LEU A 163 -2.24 3.10 -6.47
C LEU A 163 -1.97 2.55 -7.86
N LEU A 164 -0.79 2.84 -8.42
CA LEU A 164 -0.36 2.33 -9.72
C LEU A 164 -0.22 0.80 -9.71
N ASP A 165 0.34 0.23 -8.65
CA ASP A 165 0.51 -1.22 -8.49
C ASP A 165 -0.85 -1.93 -8.41
N LEU A 166 -1.81 -1.37 -7.67
CA LEU A 166 -3.19 -1.87 -7.65
C LEU A 166 -3.84 -1.76 -9.04
N TYR A 167 -3.73 -0.60 -9.70
CA TYR A 167 -4.30 -0.38 -11.03
C TYR A 167 -3.82 -1.42 -12.03
N ARG A 168 -2.49 -1.62 -12.12
CA ARG A 168 -1.89 -2.60 -13.04
C ARG A 168 -2.32 -4.03 -12.73
N SER A 169 -2.29 -4.41 -11.46
CA SER A 169 -2.67 -5.77 -11.03
C SER A 169 -4.16 -6.05 -11.28
N ALA A 170 -5.02 -5.06 -11.03
CA ALA A 170 -6.45 -5.17 -11.27
C ALA A 170 -6.80 -5.17 -12.77
N LEU A 171 -6.06 -4.39 -13.59
CA LEU A 171 -6.23 -4.37 -15.04
C LEU A 171 -5.85 -5.72 -15.66
N GLU A 172 -4.76 -6.33 -15.19
CA GLU A 172 -4.37 -7.68 -15.63
C GLU A 172 -5.48 -8.71 -15.35
N ILE A 173 -6.17 -8.62 -14.21
CA ILE A 173 -7.33 -9.49 -13.91
C ILE A 173 -8.56 -9.13 -14.74
N ALA A 174 -8.79 -7.86 -15.04
CA ALA A 174 -9.90 -7.44 -15.87
C ALA A 174 -9.75 -7.92 -17.33
N GLU A 175 -8.51 -8.00 -17.83
CA GLU A 175 -8.18 -8.44 -19.19
C GLU A 175 -8.05 -9.96 -19.31
N ASN A 176 -7.76 -10.68 -18.20
CA ASN A 176 -7.65 -12.14 -18.19
C ASN A 176 -8.89 -12.79 -17.57
N SER A 177 -9.73 -13.41 -18.42
CA SER A 177 -10.96 -14.09 -17.99
C SER A 177 -10.75 -15.36 -17.18
N ASP A 178 -9.58 -16.00 -17.30
CA ASP A 178 -9.24 -17.20 -16.54
C ASP A 178 -8.66 -16.83 -15.18
N ARG A 179 -9.06 -17.58 -14.14
CA ARG A 179 -8.41 -17.53 -12.84
C ARG A 179 -6.95 -17.94 -13.01
N ILE A 180 -6.06 -16.96 -13.05
CA ILE A 180 -4.63 -17.18 -12.84
C ILE A 180 -4.51 -17.66 -11.38
N THR A 181 -3.57 -18.55 -11.11
CA THR A 181 -3.20 -18.92 -9.75
C THR A 181 -1.83 -18.33 -9.47
N ASP A 182 -1.48 -18.13 -8.20
CA ASP A 182 -0.12 -17.71 -7.81
C ASP A 182 0.97 -18.54 -8.50
N ALA A 183 0.78 -19.86 -8.64
CA ALA A 183 1.71 -20.74 -9.35
C ALA A 183 1.84 -20.38 -10.84
N LYS A 184 0.72 -20.12 -11.52
CA LYS A 184 0.72 -19.71 -12.94
C LYS A 184 1.34 -18.32 -13.10
N LYS A 185 1.03 -17.37 -12.20
CA LYS A 185 1.62 -16.03 -12.18
C LYS A 185 3.13 -16.09 -11.96
N ARG A 186 3.58 -16.90 -11.01
CA ARG A 186 5.00 -17.18 -10.73
C ARG A 186 5.71 -17.68 -11.98
N LEU A 187 5.17 -18.69 -12.65
CA LEU A 187 5.74 -19.24 -13.90
C LEU A 187 5.82 -18.21 -15.02
N ILE A 188 4.82 -17.33 -15.16
CA ILE A 188 4.85 -16.25 -16.15
C ILE A 188 6.00 -15.29 -15.86
N ILE A 189 6.16 -14.87 -14.60
CA ILE A 189 7.24 -13.95 -14.20
C ILE A 189 8.60 -14.62 -14.37
N GLU A 190 8.77 -15.87 -13.92
CA GLU A 190 10.01 -16.63 -14.13
C GLU A 190 10.40 -16.72 -15.60
N LYS A 191 9.44 -17.00 -16.49
CA LYS A 191 9.70 -17.01 -17.94
C LYS A 191 10.16 -15.65 -18.46
N ARG A 192 9.64 -14.54 -17.92
CA ARG A 192 10.09 -13.19 -18.29
C ARG A 192 11.48 -12.90 -17.73
N VAL A 193 11.76 -13.29 -16.48
CA VAL A 193 13.09 -13.22 -15.86
C VAL A 193 14.11 -14.01 -16.68
N GLN A 194 13.80 -15.23 -17.08
CA GLN A 194 14.66 -16.07 -17.92
C GLN A 194 14.95 -15.48 -19.31
N LYS A 195 14.06 -14.63 -19.82
CA LYS A 195 14.22 -13.94 -21.11
C LYS A 195 15.01 -12.62 -21.00
N ASN A 196 15.21 -12.09 -19.80
CA ASN A 196 15.95 -10.86 -19.59
C ASN A 196 17.45 -11.09 -19.88
N ILE A 197 18.07 -10.10 -20.52
CA ILE A 197 19.46 -10.18 -20.97
C ILE A 197 20.45 -10.33 -19.80
N ASP A 198 20.24 -9.58 -18.71
CA ASP A 198 21.13 -9.59 -17.56
C ASP A 198 21.04 -10.90 -16.78
N PHE A 199 19.86 -11.53 -16.77
CA PHE A 199 19.68 -12.87 -16.21
C PHE A 199 20.43 -13.93 -17.04
N GLN A 200 20.40 -13.81 -18.37
CA GLN A 200 21.08 -14.75 -19.26
C GLN A 200 22.61 -14.67 -19.15
N LEU A 201 23.15 -13.50 -18.77
CA LEU A 201 24.58 -13.32 -18.50
C LEU A 201 25.05 -13.99 -17.19
N LEU A 202 24.13 -14.39 -16.31
CA LEU A 202 24.47 -15.09 -15.08
C LEU A 202 24.85 -16.57 -15.32
N THR A 203 25.70 -17.12 -14.46
CA THR A 203 26.01 -18.56 -14.46
C THR A 203 24.78 -19.41 -14.15
N ARG A 204 24.77 -20.68 -14.60
CA ARG A 204 23.66 -21.61 -14.34
C ARG A 204 23.34 -21.77 -12.85
N VAL A 205 24.35 -21.74 -11.99
CA VAL A 205 24.17 -21.82 -10.53
C VAL A 205 23.43 -20.59 -10.02
N GLN A 206 23.81 -19.38 -10.46
CA GLN A 206 23.14 -18.13 -10.09
C GLN A 206 21.68 -18.10 -10.58
N GLN A 207 21.45 -18.49 -11.84
CA GLN A 207 20.09 -18.59 -12.40
C GLN A 207 19.21 -19.52 -11.54
N LYS A 208 19.74 -20.68 -11.15
CA LYS A 208 19.02 -21.64 -10.29
C LYS A 208 18.72 -21.04 -8.91
N LYS A 209 19.68 -20.34 -8.30
CA LYS A 209 19.51 -19.68 -7.00
C LYS A 209 18.42 -18.61 -7.00
N ILE A 210 18.35 -17.79 -8.05
CA ILE A 210 17.29 -16.80 -8.22
C ILE A 210 15.93 -17.49 -8.29
N LEU A 211 15.79 -18.48 -9.18
CA LEU A 211 14.53 -19.17 -9.37
C LEU A 211 14.10 -19.99 -8.13
N SER A 212 15.04 -20.42 -7.29
CA SER A 212 14.76 -21.14 -6.04
C SER A 212 14.26 -20.26 -4.89
N ILE A 213 14.18 -18.94 -5.04
CA ILE A 213 13.57 -18.08 -4.01
C ILE A 213 12.10 -18.53 -3.83
N GLU A 214 11.76 -18.98 -2.63
CA GLU A 214 10.48 -19.64 -2.36
C GLU A 214 9.30 -18.66 -2.38
N SER A 215 9.52 -17.41 -1.95
CA SER A 215 8.46 -16.43 -1.83
C SER A 215 7.95 -15.98 -3.20
N ASN A 216 6.71 -16.34 -3.53
CA ASN A 216 6.01 -15.80 -4.71
C ASN A 216 5.88 -14.27 -4.63
N LEU A 217 5.67 -13.73 -3.43
CA LEU A 217 5.50 -12.29 -3.21
C LEU A 217 6.74 -11.49 -3.59
N PHE A 218 7.93 -12.06 -3.40
CA PHE A 218 9.18 -11.44 -3.87
C PHE A 218 9.12 -11.15 -5.37
N PHE A 219 8.67 -12.12 -6.18
CA PHE A 219 8.53 -11.97 -7.63
C PHE A 219 7.36 -11.09 -8.04
N PHE A 220 6.30 -11.03 -7.23
CA PHE A 220 5.12 -10.23 -7.54
C PHE A 220 5.32 -8.74 -7.23
N LYS A 221 6.26 -8.42 -6.34
CA LYS A 221 6.53 -7.06 -5.87
C LYS A 221 7.67 -6.36 -6.59
N HIS A 222 8.62 -7.12 -7.13
CA HIS A 222 9.80 -6.57 -7.78
C HIS A 222 9.67 -6.66 -9.30
N SER A 223 10.13 -5.61 -9.98
CA SER A 223 10.39 -5.67 -11.41
C SER A 223 11.47 -6.71 -11.74
N ILE A 224 11.56 -7.10 -13.01
CA ILE A 224 12.53 -8.11 -13.44
C ILE A 224 13.96 -7.65 -13.15
N ASP A 225 14.24 -6.37 -13.39
CA ASP A 225 15.57 -5.80 -13.16
C ASP A 225 15.88 -5.73 -11.67
N GLU A 226 14.92 -5.31 -10.83
CA GLU A 226 15.07 -5.35 -9.36
C GLU A 226 15.35 -6.77 -8.84
N ILE A 227 14.63 -7.79 -9.34
CA ILE A 227 14.88 -9.20 -8.95
C ILE A 227 16.33 -9.60 -9.23
N ILE A 228 16.85 -9.23 -10.40
CA ILE A 228 18.20 -9.56 -10.83
C ILE A 228 19.23 -8.80 -10.00
N ASP A 229 19.02 -7.52 -9.74
CA ASP A 229 19.94 -6.68 -8.97
C ASP A 229 20.02 -7.12 -7.51
N ILE A 230 18.87 -7.36 -6.86
CA ILE A 230 18.81 -7.91 -5.49
C ILE A 230 19.58 -9.23 -5.41
N ALA A 231 19.42 -10.11 -6.40
CA ALA A 231 20.13 -11.38 -6.44
C ALA A 231 21.65 -11.22 -6.66
N LYS A 232 22.09 -10.26 -7.49
CA LYS A 232 23.51 -9.97 -7.67
C LYS A 232 24.14 -9.52 -6.35
N THR A 233 23.51 -8.57 -5.65
CA THR A 233 23.96 -8.09 -4.33
C THR A 233 24.00 -9.21 -3.30
N THR A 234 22.94 -10.04 -3.23
CA THR A 234 22.82 -11.17 -2.29
C THR A 234 24.02 -12.13 -2.33
N ARG A 235 24.63 -12.32 -3.50
CA ARG A 235 25.78 -13.22 -3.68
C ARG A 235 27.02 -12.77 -2.91
N GLU A 236 27.19 -11.47 -2.75
CA GLU A 236 28.42 -10.87 -2.21
C GLU A 236 28.40 -10.76 -0.68
N ILE A 237 27.23 -11.06 -0.08
CA ILE A 237 26.99 -10.95 1.35
C ILE A 237 27.74 -12.02 2.14
N LYS A 238 28.67 -11.57 2.98
CA LYS A 238 29.33 -12.39 4.00
C LYS A 238 28.53 -12.42 5.31
N GLU A 239 28.31 -11.24 5.90
CA GLU A 239 27.54 -11.09 7.14
C GLU A 239 26.31 -10.24 6.90
N TYR A 240 26.52 -8.98 6.48
CA TYR A 240 25.46 -8.11 6.00
C TYR A 240 26.02 -7.08 5.00
N ASP A 241 25.12 -6.40 4.30
CA ASP A 241 25.37 -5.21 3.50
C ASP A 241 24.07 -4.42 3.38
N PHE A 242 24.13 -3.15 3.00
CA PHE A 242 22.93 -2.35 2.81
C PHE A 242 23.07 -1.32 1.68
N THR A 243 21.95 -0.81 1.21
CA THR A 243 21.88 0.23 0.19
C THR A 243 20.87 1.29 0.59
N LEU A 244 21.25 2.55 0.44
CA LEU A 244 20.38 3.71 0.68
C LEU A 244 19.98 4.34 -0.65
N LYS A 245 18.67 4.50 -0.87
CA LYS A 245 18.11 5.25 -2.00
C LYS A 245 17.37 6.47 -1.43
N ASN A 246 17.64 7.66 -1.97
CA ASN A 246 17.08 8.92 -1.43
C ASN A 246 16.74 9.90 -2.57
N ARG A 247 16.00 9.43 -3.57
CA ARG A 247 15.58 10.26 -4.71
C ARG A 247 14.18 10.85 -4.51
N ASN A 248 13.19 10.00 -4.28
CA ASN A 248 11.79 10.40 -4.10
C ASN A 248 11.31 10.23 -2.66
N SER A 249 11.92 9.28 -1.96
CA SER A 249 11.77 8.96 -0.55
C SER A 249 13.04 8.21 -0.12
N LEU A 250 13.34 8.22 1.17
CA LEU A 250 14.36 7.32 1.71
C LEU A 250 13.85 5.87 1.63
N THR A 251 14.65 5.00 1.03
CA THR A 251 14.49 3.55 1.08
C THR A 251 15.80 2.95 1.58
N ILE A 252 15.69 2.11 2.61
CA ILE A 252 16.79 1.34 3.16
C ILE A 252 16.61 -0.12 2.73
N GLU A 253 17.58 -0.66 2.00
CA GLU A 253 17.64 -2.08 1.65
C GLU A 253 18.76 -2.74 2.46
N ILE A 254 18.45 -3.74 3.27
CA ILE A 254 19.43 -4.45 4.11
C ILE A 254 19.45 -5.92 3.71
N TYR A 255 20.63 -6.48 3.52
CA TYR A 255 20.87 -7.89 3.22
C TYR A 255 21.68 -8.47 4.35
N ARG A 256 21.23 -9.57 4.97
CA ARG A 256 21.89 -10.08 6.18
C ARG A 256 21.82 -11.59 6.34
N LYS A 257 22.86 -12.16 6.93
CA LYS A 257 22.97 -13.57 7.38
C LYS A 257 23.03 -13.67 8.90
N ILE A 258 23.59 -12.68 9.58
CA ILE A 258 23.59 -12.57 11.05
C ILE A 258 22.27 -11.95 11.55
N PRO A 259 21.89 -12.08 12.84
CA PRO A 259 20.74 -11.37 13.39
C PRO A 259 20.88 -9.84 13.30
N ILE A 260 19.76 -9.13 13.26
CA ILE A 260 19.68 -7.66 13.29
C ILE A 260 18.62 -7.27 14.31
N ASN A 261 18.89 -6.27 15.12
CA ASN A 261 17.97 -5.69 16.10
C ASN A 261 17.03 -4.68 15.39
N ILE A 262 15.96 -5.19 14.79
CA ILE A 262 15.01 -4.35 14.02
C ILE A 262 14.27 -3.40 14.95
N GLY A 263 13.97 -3.84 16.18
CA GLY A 263 13.39 -2.99 17.21
C GLY A 263 14.22 -1.73 17.42
N TYR A 264 15.53 -1.86 17.62
CA TYR A 264 16.46 -0.74 17.77
C TYR A 264 16.46 0.14 16.53
N LEU A 265 16.68 -0.45 15.34
CA LEU A 265 16.72 0.28 14.06
C LEU A 265 15.48 1.16 13.86
N LEU A 266 14.29 0.56 14.01
CA LEU A 266 13.02 1.27 13.79
C LEU A 266 12.70 2.27 14.90
N SER A 267 13.14 2.02 16.14
CA SER A 267 12.96 2.97 17.24
C SER A 267 13.80 4.24 17.01
N THR A 268 15.05 4.08 16.59
CA THR A 268 15.99 5.18 16.33
C THR A 268 15.59 5.99 15.10
N LEU A 269 15.03 5.33 14.07
CA LEU A 269 14.52 5.97 12.86
C LEU A 269 13.04 6.40 12.95
N SER A 270 12.45 6.40 14.15
CA SER A 270 11.00 6.64 14.32
C SER A 270 10.54 8.03 13.87
N HIS A 271 11.44 9.02 13.78
CA HIS A 271 11.11 10.37 13.29
C HIS A 271 10.87 10.42 11.78
N LEU A 272 11.41 9.48 11.01
CA LEU A 272 11.31 9.45 9.54
C LEU A 272 9.99 8.88 9.03
N ASN A 273 9.19 8.23 9.89
CA ASN A 273 7.91 7.58 9.58
C ASN A 273 8.02 6.52 8.46
N VAL A 274 8.09 5.25 8.87
CA VAL A 274 8.03 4.10 7.96
C VAL A 274 6.64 3.99 7.33
N VAL A 275 6.60 3.73 6.02
CA VAL A 275 5.36 3.55 5.24
C VAL A 275 5.22 2.14 4.65
N ASN A 276 6.34 1.45 4.43
CA ASN A 276 6.33 0.08 3.97
C ASN A 276 7.57 -0.65 4.45
N MET A 277 7.40 -1.91 4.78
CA MET A 277 8.52 -2.80 5.07
C MET A 277 8.29 -4.17 4.44
N GLU A 278 9.31 -4.70 3.79
CA GLU A 278 9.28 -6.00 3.13
C GLU A 278 10.42 -6.85 3.64
N ILE A 279 10.15 -8.14 3.88
CA ILE A 279 11.12 -9.07 4.44
C ILE A 279 11.06 -10.37 3.65
N PHE A 280 12.12 -10.68 2.92
CA PHE A 280 12.19 -11.88 2.10
C PHE A 280 13.37 -12.75 2.50
N THR A 281 13.15 -14.06 2.58
CA THR A 281 14.23 -15.03 2.60
C THR A 281 14.68 -15.28 1.16
N LEU A 282 15.94 -14.98 0.89
CA LEU A 282 16.59 -15.23 -0.39
C LEU A 282 17.41 -16.53 -0.30
N PHE A 283 18.12 -16.87 -1.38
CA PHE A 283 19.01 -18.03 -1.40
C PHE A 283 20.19 -17.86 -0.44
N ASP A 284 20.85 -18.98 -0.10
CA ASP A 284 21.97 -19.04 0.85
C ASP A 284 21.66 -18.49 2.26
N GLY A 285 20.39 -18.51 2.67
CA GLY A 285 19.94 -18.08 3.99
C GLY A 285 19.98 -16.57 4.23
N VAL A 286 20.16 -15.76 3.18
CA VAL A 286 20.15 -14.30 3.30
C VAL A 286 18.72 -13.81 3.52
N LYS A 287 18.53 -12.94 4.51
CA LYS A 287 17.30 -12.18 4.70
C LYS A 287 17.48 -10.79 4.07
N TYR A 288 16.52 -10.40 3.24
CA TYR A 288 16.45 -9.10 2.61
C TYR A 288 15.33 -8.28 3.24
N PHE A 289 15.67 -7.08 3.70
CA PHE A 289 14.76 -6.09 4.24
C PHE A 289 14.70 -4.92 3.28
N ARG A 290 13.51 -4.42 2.99
CA ARG A 290 13.30 -3.14 2.31
C ARG A 290 12.41 -2.30 3.21
N ILE A 291 12.87 -1.12 3.61
CA ILE A 291 12.14 -0.20 4.47
C ILE A 291 11.99 1.11 3.72
N ASP A 292 10.76 1.46 3.35
CA ASP A 292 10.44 2.72 2.68
C ASP A 292 9.90 3.72 3.71
N PHE A 293 10.37 4.96 3.64
CA PHE A 293 9.98 6.07 4.50
C PHE A 293 9.17 7.11 3.72
N ILE A 294 8.43 7.97 4.42
CA ILE A 294 7.55 8.95 3.74
C ILE A 294 8.32 10.09 3.07
N LYS A 295 9.54 10.40 3.55
CA LYS A 295 10.33 11.56 3.13
C LYS A 295 11.76 11.17 2.77
N ASN A 296 12.40 12.03 1.98
CA ASN A 296 13.86 12.02 1.83
C ASN A 296 14.51 12.59 3.11
N VAL A 297 15.79 12.28 3.25
CA VAL A 297 16.67 12.88 4.27
C VAL A 297 17.68 13.79 3.61
N GLU A 298 18.18 14.80 4.33
CA GLU A 298 19.07 15.82 3.77
C GLU A 298 20.43 15.86 4.48
N GLY A 299 21.47 16.25 3.74
CA GLY A 299 22.81 16.50 4.30
C GLY A 299 23.41 15.30 5.02
N ASN A 300 23.85 15.53 6.27
CA ASN A 300 24.59 14.55 7.07
C ASN A 300 23.73 13.42 7.63
N GLU A 301 22.39 13.53 7.57
CA GLU A 301 21.47 12.52 8.11
C GLU A 301 21.65 11.16 7.42
N LEU A 302 22.10 11.13 6.15
CA LEU A 302 22.45 9.89 5.45
C LEU A 302 23.64 9.16 6.07
N VAL A 303 24.60 9.89 6.66
CA VAL A 303 25.76 9.29 7.35
C VAL A 303 25.29 8.75 8.70
N GLU A 304 24.49 9.50 9.44
CA GLU A 304 23.90 9.06 10.70
C GLU A 304 23.07 7.79 10.54
N ILE A 305 22.29 7.68 9.45
CA ILE A 305 21.51 6.48 9.15
C ILE A 305 22.42 5.27 8.90
N GLN A 306 23.58 5.44 8.27
CA GLN A 306 24.54 4.35 8.08
C GLN A 306 25.05 3.84 9.43
N ASP A 307 25.47 4.76 10.31
CA ASP A 307 25.93 4.43 11.65
C ASP A 307 24.84 3.72 12.48
N ILE A 308 23.58 4.13 12.31
CA ILE A 308 22.42 3.50 12.97
C ILE A 308 22.20 2.08 12.43
N ILE A 309 22.31 1.85 11.12
CA ILE A 309 22.18 0.51 10.52
C ILE A 309 23.30 -0.39 11.03
N ASP A 310 24.55 0.06 11.01
CA ASP A 310 25.67 -0.74 11.52
C ASP A 310 25.50 -1.05 13.00
N SER A 311 25.08 -0.05 13.80
CA SER A 311 24.78 -0.25 15.22
C SER A 311 23.63 -1.22 15.46
N SER A 312 22.71 -1.41 14.50
CA SER A 312 21.58 -2.33 14.66
C SER A 312 21.98 -3.81 14.58
N PHE A 313 23.19 -4.12 14.14
CA PHE A 313 23.73 -5.49 14.18
C PHE A 313 24.36 -5.85 15.53
N ASP A 314 24.50 -4.88 16.44
CA ASP A 314 24.83 -5.10 17.84
C ASP A 314 23.55 -5.48 18.61
N MET A 315 23.41 -6.77 18.91
CA MET A 315 22.23 -7.31 19.61
C MET A 315 22.16 -6.90 21.08
N ASP A 316 23.24 -6.34 21.65
CA ASP A 316 23.25 -5.85 23.03
C ASP A 316 22.67 -4.42 23.15
N LYS A 317 22.35 -3.77 22.02
CA LYS A 317 21.68 -2.45 22.02
C LYS A 317 20.29 -2.53 22.61
N GLU A 318 20.06 -1.76 23.66
CA GLU A 318 18.73 -1.63 24.26
C GLU A 318 17.77 -0.91 23.32
N VAL A 319 16.58 -1.49 23.16
CA VAL A 319 15.48 -0.88 22.42
C VAL A 319 14.74 0.05 23.38
N VAL A 320 14.78 1.36 23.12
CA VAL A 320 13.99 2.33 23.89
C VAL A 320 12.53 2.26 23.41
N LEU A 321 11.77 1.31 23.97
CA LEU A 321 10.36 1.14 23.65
C LEU A 321 9.52 2.20 24.38
N ASN A 322 8.79 3.00 23.60
CA ASN A 322 7.79 3.90 24.16
C ASN A 322 6.63 3.10 24.79
N SER A 323 5.91 3.72 25.74
CA SER A 323 4.71 3.13 26.31
C SER A 323 3.56 3.13 25.29
N VAL A 324 3.49 2.06 24.49
CA VAL A 324 2.40 1.83 23.55
C VAL A 324 1.26 1.07 24.24
N GLU A 325 0.02 1.45 23.94
CA GLU A 325 -1.21 0.76 24.35
C GLU A 325 -1.98 0.29 23.11
N ILE A 326 -2.24 -1.02 23.04
CA ILE A 326 -3.05 -1.65 21.98
C ILE A 326 -4.14 -2.45 22.67
N HIS A 327 -5.39 -2.34 22.20
CA HIS A 327 -6.50 -3.12 22.74
C HIS A 327 -6.80 -4.35 21.87
N LYS A 328 -7.34 -5.43 22.47
CA LYS A 328 -7.64 -6.68 21.74
C LYS A 328 -8.55 -6.49 20.53
N ASN A 329 -9.53 -5.58 20.60
CA ASN A 329 -10.43 -5.26 19.48
C ASN A 329 -9.78 -4.46 18.34
N GLU A 330 -8.55 -3.96 18.54
CA GLU A 330 -7.75 -3.27 17.53
C GLU A 330 -6.88 -4.23 16.73
N ILE A 331 -6.81 -5.51 17.13
CA ILE A 331 -5.98 -6.53 16.48
C ILE A 331 -6.91 -7.56 15.83
N ASN A 332 -6.62 -7.92 14.59
CA ASN A 332 -7.29 -9.03 13.91
C ASN A 332 -6.26 -9.95 13.27
N LEU A 333 -6.42 -11.26 13.44
CA LEU A 333 -5.56 -12.27 12.84
C LEU A 333 -6.39 -13.15 11.90
N ASP A 334 -6.17 -13.01 10.59
CA ASP A 334 -6.77 -13.86 9.57
C ASP A 334 -5.85 -15.07 9.28
N CYS A 335 -6.12 -16.16 9.97
CA CYS A 335 -5.47 -17.45 9.72
C CYS A 335 -5.98 -18.15 8.46
N GLU A 336 -7.02 -17.66 7.79
CA GLU A 336 -7.52 -18.22 6.53
C GLU A 336 -7.02 -17.44 5.30
N HIS A 337 -6.05 -16.52 5.49
CA HIS A 337 -5.52 -15.68 4.42
C HIS A 337 -4.95 -16.48 3.24
N SER A 338 -4.13 -17.49 3.54
CA SER A 338 -3.66 -18.50 2.57
C SER A 338 -3.27 -19.80 3.27
N LEU A 339 -2.89 -20.83 2.52
CA LEU A 339 -2.43 -22.10 3.11
C LEU A 339 -1.14 -21.94 3.94
N THR A 340 -0.25 -21.03 3.56
CA THR A 340 1.10 -20.90 4.14
C THR A 340 1.29 -19.64 5.00
N HIS A 341 0.40 -18.65 4.88
CA HIS A 341 0.52 -17.36 5.56
C HIS A 341 -0.78 -16.95 6.25
N ALA A 342 -0.65 -16.26 7.38
CA ALA A 342 -1.71 -15.55 8.07
C ALA A 342 -1.49 -14.03 7.93
N GLU A 343 -2.55 -13.24 8.06
CA GLU A 343 -2.46 -11.78 8.05
C GLU A 343 -2.89 -11.22 9.42
N LEU A 344 -1.99 -10.51 10.09
CA LEU A 344 -2.27 -9.79 11.33
C LEU A 344 -2.43 -8.31 11.02
N THR A 345 -3.58 -7.72 11.34
CA THR A 345 -3.83 -6.30 11.21
C THR A 345 -3.95 -5.63 12.58
N VAL A 346 -3.34 -4.45 12.73
CA VAL A 346 -3.40 -3.60 13.92
C VAL A 346 -3.98 -2.25 13.52
N HIS A 347 -5.19 -1.96 14.00
CA HIS A 347 -5.92 -0.73 13.73
C HIS A 347 -6.10 0.06 15.03
N THR A 348 -5.09 0.85 15.39
CA THR A 348 -5.03 1.58 16.66
C THR A 348 -4.80 3.08 16.45
N LYS A 349 -4.73 3.85 17.54
CA LYS A 349 -4.27 5.24 17.51
C LYS A 349 -2.79 5.27 17.13
N ASN A 350 -2.40 6.23 16.29
CA ASN A 350 -0.99 6.40 15.99
C ASN A 350 -0.24 6.83 17.26
N GLN A 351 0.82 6.11 17.60
CA GLN A 351 1.61 6.27 18.81
C GLN A 351 3.10 6.22 18.42
N LYS A 352 3.92 7.07 19.05
CA LYS A 352 5.36 7.07 18.79
C LYS A 352 5.95 5.71 19.18
N GLY A 353 6.69 5.07 18.28
CA GLY A 353 7.29 3.76 18.52
C GLY A 353 6.31 2.57 18.47
N LEU A 354 5.10 2.75 17.93
CA LEU A 354 4.15 1.66 17.73
C LEU A 354 4.76 0.51 16.91
N LEU A 355 5.34 0.82 15.76
CA LEU A 355 5.93 -0.19 14.87
C LEU A 355 7.10 -0.92 15.54
N SER A 356 8.02 -0.20 16.18
CA SER A 356 9.16 -0.81 16.88
C SER A 356 8.70 -1.73 18.02
N TYR A 357 7.64 -1.34 18.74
CA TYR A 357 7.03 -2.19 19.77
C TYR A 357 6.41 -3.47 19.20
N ILE A 358 5.68 -3.38 18.08
CA ILE A 358 5.11 -4.56 17.41
C ILE A 358 6.23 -5.49 16.91
N MET A 359 7.31 -4.93 16.35
CA MET A 359 8.45 -5.72 15.87
C MET A 359 9.18 -6.44 17.00
N ASP A 360 9.43 -5.75 18.12
CA ASP A 360 10.00 -6.37 19.32
C ASP A 360 9.12 -7.52 19.85
N CYS A 361 7.80 -7.34 19.86
CA CYS A 361 6.87 -8.41 20.21
C CYS A 361 6.97 -9.62 19.24
N PHE A 362 7.11 -9.37 17.95
CA PHE A 362 7.24 -10.42 16.94
C PHE A 362 8.58 -11.17 17.05
N GLU A 363 9.68 -10.46 17.33
CA GLU A 363 10.98 -11.09 17.62
C GLU A 363 10.91 -11.98 18.86
N ASN A 364 10.31 -11.49 19.95
CA ASN A 364 10.10 -12.26 21.19
C ASN A 364 9.26 -13.53 21.00
N LEU A 365 8.37 -13.54 20.00
CA LEU A 365 7.55 -14.69 19.63
C LEU A 365 8.14 -15.55 18.51
N ASN A 366 9.33 -15.20 17.99
CA ASN A 366 9.93 -15.82 16.80
C ASN A 366 8.97 -15.88 15.60
N ILE A 367 8.25 -14.78 15.36
CA ILE A 367 7.32 -14.67 14.22
C ILE A 367 8.10 -14.23 12.98
N ASN A 368 8.04 -15.06 11.94
CA ASN A 368 8.61 -14.73 10.64
C ASN A 368 7.63 -13.87 9.83
N ILE A 369 7.96 -12.59 9.70
CA ILE A 369 7.23 -11.63 8.88
C ILE A 369 7.74 -11.72 7.44
N VAL A 370 6.81 -11.72 6.48
CA VAL A 370 7.11 -11.70 5.04
C VAL A 370 6.89 -10.31 4.46
N THR A 371 5.84 -9.63 4.87
CA THR A 371 5.61 -8.23 4.49
C THR A 371 4.88 -7.50 5.59
N ALA A 372 5.18 -6.22 5.74
CA ALA A 372 4.54 -5.32 6.67
C ALA A 372 4.15 -4.03 5.93
N LYS A 373 2.85 -3.81 5.72
CA LYS A 373 2.31 -2.56 5.18
C LYS A 373 1.98 -1.63 6.35
N ILE A 374 2.66 -0.50 6.43
CA ILE A 374 2.57 0.42 7.57
C ILE A 374 1.84 1.68 7.11
N HIS A 375 0.57 1.81 7.43
CA HIS A 375 -0.21 2.99 7.05
C HIS A 375 -0.59 3.80 8.28
N SER A 376 0.24 4.79 8.59
CA SER A 376 0.03 5.72 9.70
C SER A 376 -0.39 7.11 9.23
N SER A 377 -1.37 7.70 9.91
CA SER A 377 -1.73 9.11 9.83
C SER A 377 -1.51 9.81 11.15
N LYS A 378 -1.75 11.12 11.20
CA LYS A 378 -1.58 11.92 12.43
C LYS A 378 -2.29 11.32 13.65
N TYR A 379 -3.41 10.61 13.46
CA TYR A 379 -4.24 10.12 14.57
C TYR A 379 -4.42 8.60 14.62
N LYS A 380 -4.18 7.88 13.51
CA LYS A 380 -4.47 6.43 13.41
C LYS A 380 -3.35 5.70 12.72
N ALA A 381 -3.03 4.51 13.22
CA ALA A 381 -2.18 3.54 12.55
C ALA A 381 -3.03 2.39 12.06
N ARG A 382 -2.74 1.91 10.85
CA ARG A 382 -3.37 0.77 10.21
C ARG A 382 -2.28 -0.08 9.60
N ASP A 383 -1.75 -0.96 10.41
CA ASP A 383 -0.62 -1.79 10.02
C ASP A 383 -1.13 -3.18 9.68
N SER A 384 -0.62 -3.75 8.59
CA SER A 384 -0.89 -5.13 8.17
C SER A 384 0.42 -5.89 8.05
N PHE A 385 0.48 -7.07 8.66
CA PHE A 385 1.64 -7.94 8.70
C PHE A 385 1.25 -9.31 8.13
N LEU A 386 1.86 -9.69 7.02
CA LEU A 386 1.77 -11.05 6.51
C LEU A 386 2.85 -11.89 7.17
N ILE A 387 2.45 -12.93 7.88
CA ILE A 387 3.32 -13.79 8.68
C ILE A 387 3.23 -15.23 8.18
N GLU A 388 4.36 -15.94 8.17
CA GLU A 388 4.38 -17.38 7.85
C GLU A 388 3.67 -18.16 8.96
N LYS A 389 2.88 -19.18 8.62
CA LYS A 389 2.15 -20.01 9.60
C LYS A 389 3.04 -21.00 10.39
N GLN A 390 4.35 -20.76 10.45
CA GLN A 390 5.27 -21.58 11.23
C GLN A 390 5.01 -21.41 12.74
N ASN A 391 5.60 -22.28 13.58
CA ASN A 391 5.52 -22.20 15.05
C ASN A 391 4.10 -22.25 15.65
N ASN A 392 3.13 -22.86 14.97
CA ASN A 392 1.73 -22.95 15.42
C ASN A 392 1.15 -21.57 15.81
N ILE A 393 1.52 -20.52 15.07
CA ILE A 393 1.06 -19.14 15.30
C ILE A 393 -0.47 -19.08 15.38
N CYS A 394 -1.16 -19.80 14.49
CA CYS A 394 -2.62 -19.87 14.45
C CYS A 394 -3.25 -20.67 15.62
N ASP A 395 -2.47 -21.51 16.32
CA ASP A 395 -2.93 -22.20 17.53
C ASP A 395 -2.59 -21.42 18.81
N ASN A 396 -1.77 -20.37 18.71
CA ASN A 396 -1.26 -19.57 19.82
C ASN A 396 -1.71 -18.10 19.75
N VAL A 397 -2.85 -17.83 19.12
CA VAL A 397 -3.38 -16.47 18.92
C VAL A 397 -3.45 -15.66 20.22
N ASP A 398 -3.85 -16.31 21.32
CA ASP A 398 -3.95 -15.65 22.63
C ASP A 398 -2.58 -15.18 23.16
N LYS A 399 -1.48 -15.86 22.83
CA LYS A 399 -0.12 -15.39 23.22
C LYS A 399 0.25 -14.13 22.45
N ILE A 400 -0.07 -14.08 21.16
CA ILE A 400 0.18 -12.91 20.30
C ILE A 400 -0.60 -11.72 20.83
N PHE A 401 -1.90 -11.91 21.09
CA PHE A 401 -2.74 -10.86 21.69
C PHE A 401 -2.23 -10.44 23.06
N LYS A 402 -1.91 -11.38 23.95
CA LYS A 402 -1.42 -11.06 25.29
C LYS A 402 -0.12 -10.23 25.24
N LEU A 403 0.80 -10.55 24.34
CA LEU A 403 2.06 -9.81 24.25
C LEU A 403 1.84 -8.40 23.69
N LEU A 404 1.08 -8.28 22.59
CA LEU A 404 0.78 -6.99 21.94
C LEU A 404 -0.06 -6.05 22.81
N THR A 405 -0.95 -6.59 23.64
CA THR A 405 -1.83 -5.82 24.54
C THR A 405 -1.23 -5.60 25.93
N LYS A 406 -0.06 -6.18 26.22
CA LYS A 406 0.51 -6.30 27.58
C LYS A 406 -0.46 -6.99 28.56
N GLY A 407 -1.32 -7.87 28.05
CA GLY A 407 -2.31 -8.63 28.81
C GLY A 407 -3.58 -7.86 29.18
N LYS A 408 -3.83 -6.71 28.56
CA LYS A 408 -5.03 -5.88 28.76
C LYS A 408 -6.21 -6.25 27.84
#